data_AF-A0A2Z3HW97-F1
#
_entry.id   AF-A0A2Z3HW97-F1
#
_cell.length_a   1.000
_cell.length_b   1.000
_cell.length_c   1.000
_cell.angle_alpha   90.00
_cell.angle_beta   90.00
_cell.angle_gamma   90.00
#
_symmetry.space_group_name_H-M   'P 1'
#
loop_
_entity.id
_entity.type
_entity.pdbx_description
1 polymer ?
#
loop_
_entity_poly.entity_id
_entity_poly.type
_entity_poly.pdbx_seq_one_letter_code
_entity_poly.pdbx_strand_id
1 'polypeptide(L)'
;MPQDILPPPDSVREWIREGLGQAGGECHRSFILSDIARRTGLPAGPDLEDWMVRAFEAEAREPRGRFEPRFGPGSHRWRLRGTSAEA
;
A
#
# COMPACT_ATOMS: atom_id res chain seq x y z
N MET A 1 20.28 0.68 5.51
CA MET A 1 19.87 -0.26 4.46
C MET A 1 20.10 0.42 3.11
N PRO A 2 20.82 -0.19 2.15
CA PRO A 2 21.01 0.40 0.84
C PRO A 2 19.64 0.49 0.14
N GLN A 3 19.22 1.70 -0.21
CA GLN A 3 17.94 1.96 -0.88
C GLN A 3 17.89 1.40 -2.31
N ASP A 4 19.02 0.93 -2.85
CA ASP A 4 19.15 0.36 -4.20
C ASP A 4 18.40 -0.96 -4.44
N ILE A 5 17.93 -1.65 -3.40
CA ILE A 5 17.26 -2.98 -3.54
C ILE A 5 15.73 -2.85 -3.52
N LEU A 6 15.20 -1.73 -3.02
CA LEU A 6 13.75 -1.54 -2.90
C LEU A 6 13.14 -1.03 -4.22
N PRO A 7 11.93 -1.49 -4.57
CA PRO A 7 11.26 -1.05 -5.78
C PRO A 7 10.97 0.47 -5.74
N PRO A 8 10.91 1.14 -6.91
CA PRO A 8 10.58 2.56 -6.99
C PRO A 8 9.25 2.89 -6.28
N PRO A 9 9.12 4.05 -5.61
CA PRO A 9 7.91 4.41 -4.88
C PRO A 9 6.65 4.36 -5.76
N ASP A 10 6.71 4.86 -6.98
CA ASP A 10 5.54 4.89 -7.87
C ASP A 10 5.09 3.49 -8.28
N SER A 11 6.02 2.55 -8.51
CA SER A 11 5.69 1.14 -8.74
C SER A 11 4.99 0.52 -7.54
N VAL A 12 5.48 0.80 -6.33
CA VAL A 12 4.85 0.34 -5.09
C VAL A 12 3.44 0.88 -4.94
N ARG A 13 3.21 2.16 -5.24
CA ARG A 13 1.86 2.75 -5.20
C ARG A 13 0.91 2.09 -6.19
N GLU A 14 1.36 1.81 -7.42
CA GLU A 14 0.53 1.09 -8.38
C GLU A 14 0.19 -0.33 -7.90
N TRP A 15 1.14 -1.06 -7.31
CA TRP A 15 0.86 -2.40 -6.78
C TRP A 15 -0.06 -2.36 -5.56
N ILE A 16 0.06 -1.35 -4.69
CA ILE A 16 -0.90 -1.13 -3.60
C ILE A 16 -2.30 -0.90 -4.18
N ARG A 17 -2.43 -0.05 -5.20
CA ARG A 17 -3.71 0.22 -5.87
C ARG A 17 -4.33 -1.04 -6.46
N GLU A 18 -3.54 -1.83 -7.16
CA GLU A 18 -3.96 -3.11 -7.75
C GLU A 18 -4.40 -4.10 -6.67
N GLY A 19 -3.60 -4.29 -5.63
CA GLY A 19 -3.92 -5.24 -4.56
C GLY A 19 -5.17 -4.83 -3.78
N LEU A 20 -5.36 -3.53 -3.53
CA LEU A 20 -6.60 -3.02 -2.94
C LEU A 20 -7.78 -3.23 -3.88
N GLY A 21 -7.64 -2.95 -5.17
CA GLY A 21 -8.69 -3.17 -6.16
C GLY A 21 -9.11 -4.65 -6.26
N GLN A 22 -8.15 -5.57 -6.25
CA GLN A 22 -8.42 -7.02 -6.23
C GLN A 22 -9.14 -7.47 -4.96
N ALA A 23 -8.92 -6.79 -3.84
CA ALA A 23 -9.59 -7.05 -2.56
C ALA A 23 -10.95 -6.34 -2.41
N GLY A 24 -11.48 -5.71 -3.47
CA GLY A 24 -12.76 -4.98 -3.42
C GLY A 24 -12.65 -3.57 -2.85
N GLY A 25 -11.45 -3.00 -2.84
CA GLY A 25 -11.17 -1.60 -2.46
C GLY A 25 -10.66 -1.40 -1.04
N GLU A 26 -10.72 -2.41 -0.16
CA GLU A 26 -10.19 -2.35 1.21
C GLU A 26 -9.55 -3.69 1.60
N CYS A 27 -8.35 -3.66 2.21
CA CYS A 27 -7.78 -4.85 2.83
C CYS A 27 -6.78 -4.54 3.95
N HIS A 28 -6.28 -5.59 4.59
CA HIS A 28 -5.16 -5.47 5.54
C HIS A 28 -3.83 -5.32 4.78
N ARG A 29 -2.93 -4.46 5.26
CA ARG A 29 -1.65 -4.16 4.59
C ARG A 29 -0.75 -5.38 4.40
N SER A 30 -0.86 -6.39 5.26
CA SER A 30 -0.10 -7.65 5.12
C SER A 30 -0.45 -8.44 3.86
N PHE A 31 -1.68 -8.30 3.34
CA PHE A 31 -2.09 -8.89 2.07
C PHE A 31 -1.31 -8.24 0.92
N ILE A 32 -1.24 -6.91 0.92
CA ILE A 32 -0.47 -6.13 -0.06
C ILE A 32 1.03 -6.42 0.05
N LEU A 33 1.57 -6.50 1.27
CA LEU A 33 2.97 -6.85 1.52
C LEU A 33 3.32 -8.19 0.88
N SER A 34 2.46 -9.20 1.07
CA SER A 34 2.67 -10.54 0.51
C SER A 34 2.61 -10.54 -1.02
N ASP A 35 1.72 -9.75 -1.62
CA ASP A 35 1.63 -9.58 -3.07
C ASP A 35 2.88 -8.91 -3.64
N ILE A 36 3.33 -7.81 -3.05
CA ILE A 36 4.52 -7.07 -3.48
C ILE A 36 5.80 -7.88 -3.30
N ALA A 37 5.93 -8.61 -2.18
CA ALA A 37 7.06 -9.50 -1.92
C ALA A 37 7.17 -10.56 -3.03
N ARG A 38 6.06 -11.19 -3.40
CA ARG A 38 6.00 -12.17 -4.50
C ARG A 38 6.37 -11.55 -5.86
N ARG A 39 5.94 -10.32 -6.15
CA ARG A 39 6.25 -9.62 -7.41
C ARG A 39 7.71 -9.23 -7.55
N THR A 40 8.33 -8.84 -6.45
CA THR A 40 9.70 -8.31 -6.43
C THR A 40 10.75 -9.37 -6.14
N GLY A 41 10.35 -10.54 -5.64
CA GLY A 41 11.26 -11.57 -5.12
C GLY A 41 11.92 -11.18 -3.78
N LEU A 42 11.51 -10.06 -3.19
CA LEU A 42 12.01 -9.61 -1.89
C LEU A 42 11.28 -10.33 -0.75
N PRO A 43 11.93 -10.53 0.41
CA PRO A 43 11.25 -11.06 1.57
C PRO A 43 10.15 -10.11 2.05
N ALA A 44 9.03 -10.68 2.50
CA ALA A 44 7.98 -9.96 3.23
C ALA A 44 8.48 -9.63 4.65
N GLY A 45 9.44 -8.71 4.72
CA GLY A 45 10.11 -8.29 5.93
C GLY A 45 9.86 -6.83 6.29
N PRO A 46 10.37 -6.38 7.45
CA PRO A 46 10.11 -5.05 7.99
C PRO A 46 10.57 -3.91 7.06
N ASP A 47 11.66 -4.08 6.31
CA ASP A 47 12.14 -3.05 5.40
C ASP A 47 11.18 -2.81 4.21
N LEU A 48 10.67 -3.88 3.60
CA LEU A 48 9.69 -3.78 2.53
C LEU A 48 8.36 -3.25 3.05
N GLU A 49 7.95 -3.67 4.26
CA GLU A 49 6.75 -3.17 4.90
C GLU A 49 6.85 -1.66 5.20
N ASP A 50 7.93 -1.19 5.82
CA ASP A 50 8.14 0.24 6.12
C ASP A 50 8.15 1.08 4.84
N TRP A 51 8.81 0.60 3.79
CA TRP A 51 8.83 1.26 2.50
C TRP A 51 7.44 1.38 1.87
N MET A 52 6.69 0.27 1.86
CA MET A 52 5.32 0.22 1.37
C MET A 52 4.40 1.15 2.18
N VAL A 53 4.54 1.17 3.51
CA VAL A 53 3.78 2.05 4.40
C VAL A 53 4.09 3.52 4.09
N ARG A 54 5.35 3.90 3.92
CA ARG A 54 5.72 5.28 3.55
C ARG A 54 5.13 5.70 2.20
N ALA A 55 5.17 4.81 1.20
CA ALA A 55 4.59 5.07 -0.11
C ALA A 55 3.07 5.27 -0.03
N PHE A 56 2.38 4.43 0.75
CA PHE A 56 0.95 4.55 1.01
C PHE A 56 0.62 5.88 1.72
N GLU A 57 1.30 6.18 2.82
CA GLU A 57 1.02 7.37 3.63
C GLU A 57 1.34 8.67 2.90
N ALA A 58 2.39 8.68 2.08
CA ALA A 58 2.70 9.83 1.22
C ALA A 58 1.53 10.15 0.30
N GLU A 59 0.98 9.15 -0.39
CA GLU A 59 -0.19 9.35 -1.26
C GLU A 59 -1.45 9.68 -0.45
N ALA A 60 -1.66 9.06 0.71
CA ALA A 60 -2.86 9.31 1.52
C ALA A 60 -2.94 10.75 2.07
N ARG A 61 -1.78 11.39 2.29
CA ARG A 61 -1.69 12.81 2.71
C ARG A 61 -2.03 13.78 1.58
N GLU A 62 -1.89 13.36 0.33
CA GLU A 62 -2.20 14.22 -0.81
C GLU A 62 -3.72 14.47 -0.90
N PRO A 63 -4.15 15.74 -1.10
CA PRO A 63 -5.58 16.07 -1.25
C PRO A 63 -6.26 15.32 -2.40
N ARG A 64 -5.50 15.02 -3.46
CA ARG A 64 -5.94 14.24 -4.63
C ARG A 64 -5.42 12.80 -4.62
N GLY A 65 -4.89 12.36 -3.49
CA GLY A 65 -4.38 11.00 -3.30
C GLY A 65 -5.46 9.94 -3.47
N ARG A 66 -5.05 8.77 -3.95
CA ARG A 66 -5.94 7.64 -4.23
C ARG A 66 -6.19 6.75 -3.03
N PHE A 67 -5.48 6.96 -1.93
CA PHE A 67 -5.49 6.09 -0.76
C PHE A 67 -6.02 6.80 0.46
N GLU A 68 -6.56 6.03 1.40
CA GLU A 68 -6.87 6.50 2.73
C GLU A 68 -6.74 5.37 3.77
N PRO A 69 -6.20 5.65 4.95
CA PRO A 69 -6.23 4.70 6.04
C PRO A 69 -7.63 4.62 6.65
N ARG A 70 -8.12 3.41 6.92
CA ARG A 70 -9.50 3.24 7.42
C ARG A 70 -9.72 3.83 8.82
N PHE A 71 -8.69 3.78 9.67
CA PHE A 71 -8.73 4.18 11.07
C PHE A 71 -7.71 5.29 11.42
N GLY A 72 -7.22 6.04 10.43
CA GLY A 72 -6.22 7.10 10.62
C GLY A 72 -4.76 6.65 10.44
N PRO A 73 -3.76 7.54 10.67
CA PRO A 73 -2.34 7.27 10.42
C PRO A 73 -1.84 5.98 11.09
N GLY A 74 -0.96 5.24 10.43
CA GLY A 74 -0.47 3.95 10.93
C GLY A 74 -1.48 2.79 10.85
N SER A 75 -2.70 2.99 10.34
CA SER A 75 -3.68 1.92 10.21
C SER A 75 -3.14 0.75 9.40
N HIS A 76 -3.43 -0.46 9.87
CA HIS A 76 -3.16 -1.68 9.11
C HIS A 76 -4.24 -1.97 8.06
N ARG A 77 -5.39 -1.27 8.10
CA ARG A 77 -6.43 -1.38 7.08
C ARG A 77 -6.34 -0.21 6.12
N TRP A 78 -6.12 -0.54 4.86
CA TRP A 78 -5.94 0.40 3.77
C TRP A 78 -7.11 0.33 2.82
N ARG A 79 -7.49 1.48 2.26
CA ARG A 79 -8.62 1.61 1.36
C ARG A 79 -8.28 2.54 0.18
N LEU A 80 -8.91 2.28 -0.96
CA LEU A 80 -8.98 3.21 -2.08
C LEU A 80 -9.95 4.36 -1.77
N ARG A 81 -9.49 5.60 -1.91
CA ARG A 81 -10.31 6.80 -1.71
C ARG A 81 -11.44 6.83 -2.75
N GLY A 82 -12.65 7.11 -2.30
CA GLY A 82 -13.84 7.12 -3.17
C GLY A 82 -14.43 5.74 -3.43
N THR A 83 -13.80 4.67 -2.96
CA THR A 83 -14.45 3.36 -2.82
C THR A 83 -15.20 3.33 -1.49
N SER A 84 -16.11 4.29 -1.34
CA SER A 84 -17.25 4.08 -0.46
C SER A 84 -18.11 3.05 -1.18
N ALA A 85 -18.19 1.84 -0.65
CA ALA A 85 -19.33 1.01 -0.94
C ALA A 85 -20.56 1.83 -0.52
N GLU A 86 -21.22 2.45 -1.50
CA GLU A 86 -22.62 2.81 -1.36
C GLU A 86 -23.36 1.49 -1.12
N ALA A 87 -23.84 1.31 0.10
CA ALA A 87 -24.81 0.31 0.51
C ALA A 87 -25.93 1.04 1.25
#